data_AF-A0A1T3MA70-F1
#
_entry.id   AF-A0A1T3MA70-F1
#
_cell.length_a   1.000
_cell.length_b   1.000
_cell.length_c   1.000
_cell.angle_alpha   90.00
_cell.angle_beta   90.00
_cell.angle_gamma   90.00
#
_symmetry.space_group_name_H-M   'P 1'
#
loop_
_entity.id
_entity.type
_entity.pdbx_description
1 polymer ?
#
loop_
_entity_poly.entity_id
_entity_poly.type
_entity_poly.pdbx_seq_one_letter_code
_entity_poly.pdbx_strand_id
1 'polypeptide(L)'
;MKSLTANIFAFILVVILLLASIGLNIKQELKRAEKEKETTALLTQGGNNKIVEKYTRDSVTHTVFNEKIINNTKSEKIAALDKTYADSIQKALKISLDKIDQVTKINGRLEAQLALLTKQSPSGQTIKTHKDQYLDLAYYPDTDSVKMSYNIMMNDVRYKKKNWILGAEHNYIDMYSDDPRVTINGVKSFRIKEKPQKRFGFGLNAGYGIAKDGNTMKLLPYFGIGANYNLVEF
;
A
#
# COMPACT_ATOMS: atom_id res chain seq x y z
N MET A 1 -55.41 32.27 -9.14
CA MET A 1 -54.04 32.68 -8.74
C MET A 1 -53.18 31.58 -8.10
N LYS A 2 -53.74 30.54 -7.43
CA LYS A 2 -52.92 29.47 -6.80
C LYS A 2 -52.09 28.58 -7.76
N SER A 3 -52.47 28.45 -9.03
CA SER A 3 -51.75 27.56 -9.97
C SER A 3 -50.46 28.18 -10.54
N LEU A 4 -50.39 29.51 -10.68
CA LEU A 4 -49.23 30.17 -11.26
C LEU A 4 -48.01 30.09 -10.33
N THR A 5 -48.22 30.30 -9.02
CA THR A 5 -47.17 30.19 -8.00
C THR A 5 -46.67 28.76 -7.81
N ALA A 6 -47.56 27.77 -7.92
CA ALA A 6 -47.18 26.35 -7.84
C ALA A 6 -46.34 25.91 -9.05
N ASN A 7 -46.67 26.39 -10.25
CA ASN A 7 -45.91 26.11 -11.47
C ASN A 7 -44.52 26.77 -11.46
N ILE A 8 -44.41 28.00 -10.94
CA ILE A 8 -43.12 28.68 -10.77
C ILE A 8 -42.24 27.92 -9.77
N PHE A 9 -42.82 27.46 -8.64
CA PHE A 9 -42.08 26.71 -7.64
C PHE A 9 -41.60 25.34 -8.17
N ALA A 10 -42.46 24.63 -8.90
CA ALA A 10 -42.09 23.37 -9.56
C ALA A 10 -40.97 23.58 -10.59
N PHE A 11 -41.04 24.66 -11.38
CA PHE A 11 -40.00 25.00 -12.35
C PHE A 11 -38.65 25.28 -11.68
N ILE A 12 -38.64 26.09 -10.61
CA ILE A 12 -37.42 26.37 -9.83
C ILE A 12 -36.83 25.09 -9.24
N LEU A 13 -37.66 24.20 -8.70
CA LEU A 13 -37.23 22.92 -8.15
C LEU A 13 -36.55 22.04 -9.23
N VAL A 14 -37.15 21.96 -10.43
CA VAL A 14 -36.58 21.22 -11.56
C VAL A 14 -35.23 21.80 -12.00
N VAL A 15 -35.11 23.13 -12.04
CA VAL A 15 -33.83 23.79 -12.37
C VAL A 15 -32.77 23.50 -11.30
N ILE A 16 -33.11 23.53 -10.01
CA ILE A 16 -32.19 23.18 -8.92
C ILE A 16 -31.75 21.72 -9.03
N LEU A 17 -32.66 20.79 -9.32
CA LEU A 17 -32.33 19.38 -9.50
C LEU A 17 -31.44 19.14 -10.73
N LEU A 18 -31.67 19.87 -11.83
CA LEU A 18 -30.81 19.82 -13.02
C LEU A 18 -29.40 20.35 -12.71
N LEU A 19 -29.28 21.49 -12.03
CA LEU A 19 -27.99 22.05 -11.63
C LEU A 19 -27.26 21.12 -10.66
N ALA A 20 -27.97 20.50 -9.71
CA ALA A 20 -27.40 19.50 -8.81
C ALA A 20 -26.91 18.25 -9.57
N SER A 21 -27.69 17.77 -10.55
CA SER A 21 -27.31 16.63 -11.39
C SER A 21 -26.06 16.92 -12.22
N ILE A 22 -26.01 18.09 -12.88
CA ILE A 22 -24.84 18.53 -13.65
C ILE A 22 -23.62 18.65 -12.74
N GLY A 23 -23.75 19.29 -11.58
CA GLY A 23 -22.67 19.43 -10.61
C GLY A 23 -22.14 18.10 -10.09
N LEU A 24 -23.02 17.13 -9.82
CA LEU A 24 -22.63 15.77 -9.43
C LEU A 24 -21.90 15.03 -10.56
N ASN A 25 -22.35 15.20 -11.80
CA ASN A 25 -21.74 14.55 -12.96
C ASN A 25 -20.32 15.10 -13.24
N ILE A 26 -20.14 16.43 -13.21
CA ILE A 26 -18.82 17.06 -13.34
C ILE A 26 -17.87 16.58 -12.23
N LYS A 27 -18.36 16.53 -10.98
CA LYS A 27 -17.57 16.00 -9.85
C LYS A 27 -17.18 14.54 -10.06
N GLN A 28 -18.04 13.74 -10.68
CA GLN A 28 -17.76 12.34 -10.97
C GLN A 28 -16.74 12.19 -12.10
N GLU A 29 -16.81 13.01 -13.15
CA GLU A 29 -15.82 13.03 -14.23
C GLU A 29 -14.44 13.47 -13.74
N LEU A 30 -14.36 14.51 -12.91
CA LEU A 30 -13.10 14.96 -12.31
C LEU A 30 -12.45 13.83 -11.50
N LYS A 31 -13.23 13.10 -10.69
CA LYS A 31 -12.74 11.92 -9.96
C LYS A 31 -12.28 10.79 -10.87
N ARG A 32 -12.97 10.56 -12.00
CA ARG A 32 -12.56 9.54 -13.00
C ARG A 32 -11.23 9.94 -13.65
N ALA A 33 -11.10 11.19 -14.08
CA ALA A 33 -9.88 11.70 -14.70
C ALA A 33 -8.69 11.67 -13.73
N GLU A 34 -8.91 11.98 -12.45
CA GLU A 34 -7.88 11.87 -11.41
C GLU A 34 -7.43 10.41 -11.21
N LYS A 35 -8.38 9.48 -11.17
CA LYS A 35 -8.09 8.04 -11.06
C LYS A 35 -7.37 7.48 -12.29
N GLU A 36 -7.73 7.93 -13.49
CA GLU A 36 -7.04 7.57 -14.73
C GLU A 36 -5.61 8.10 -14.72
N LYS A 37 -5.39 9.35 -14.28
CA LYS A 37 -4.05 9.92 -14.11
C LYS A 37 -3.22 9.13 -13.10
N GLU A 38 -3.80 8.73 -11.97
CA GLU A 38 -3.14 7.91 -10.95
C GLU A 38 -2.76 6.53 -11.50
N THR A 39 -3.67 5.88 -12.22
CA THR A 39 -3.42 4.58 -12.89
C THR A 39 -2.34 4.71 -13.96
N THR A 40 -2.37 5.78 -14.74
CA THR A 40 -1.36 6.07 -15.78
C THR A 40 -0.01 6.39 -15.16
N ALA A 41 0.03 7.09 -14.02
CA ALA A 41 1.24 7.34 -13.26
C ALA A 41 1.86 6.03 -12.72
N LEU A 42 1.02 5.10 -12.25
CA LEU A 42 1.47 3.77 -11.81
C LEU A 42 2.06 2.96 -12.98
N LEU A 43 1.46 3.04 -14.17
CA LEU A 43 1.92 2.37 -15.38
C LEU A 43 3.20 2.99 -15.96
N THR A 44 3.33 4.32 -15.91
CA THR A 44 4.48 5.07 -16.46
C THR A 44 5.71 5.06 -15.55
N GLN A 45 5.54 5.01 -14.22
CA GLN A 45 6.65 4.90 -13.26
C GLN A 45 7.24 3.48 -13.16
N GLY A 46 6.74 2.53 -13.95
CA GLY A 46 7.36 1.22 -14.12
C GLY A 46 7.52 0.43 -12.82
N GLY A 47 6.44 0.26 -12.03
CA GLY A 47 6.38 -0.60 -10.83
C GLY A 47 7.26 -0.18 -9.64
N ASN A 48 8.44 0.38 -9.87
CA ASN A 48 9.41 0.79 -8.84
C ASN A 48 8.87 1.95 -8.00
N ASN A 49 9.05 1.85 -6.70
CA ASN A 49 8.80 2.93 -5.76
C ASN A 49 9.89 3.98 -5.92
N LYS A 50 9.51 5.26 -5.84
CA LYS A 50 10.44 6.38 -5.99
C LYS A 50 11.29 6.51 -4.73
N ILE A 51 12.61 6.58 -4.90
CA ILE A 51 13.54 6.92 -3.81
C ILE A 51 13.28 8.37 -3.39
N VAL A 52 13.09 8.56 -2.09
CA VAL A 52 12.87 9.86 -1.44
C VAL A 52 14.16 10.35 -0.83
N GLU A 53 14.85 9.48 -0.13
CA GLU A 53 16.04 9.82 0.64
C GLU A 53 16.93 8.58 0.79
N LYS A 54 18.24 8.80 0.89
CA LYS A 54 19.22 7.77 1.26
C LYS A 54 20.13 8.37 2.32
N TYR A 55 20.24 7.71 3.46
CA TYR A 55 21.04 8.18 4.58
C TYR A 55 21.75 7.00 5.26
N THR A 56 22.84 7.28 5.96
CA THR A 56 23.57 6.29 6.74
C THR A 56 23.43 6.59 8.20
N ARG A 57 23.05 5.58 8.98
CA ARG A 57 22.94 5.66 10.44
C ARG A 57 23.56 4.40 11.01
N ASP A 58 24.44 4.54 12.00
CA ASP A 58 25.07 3.42 12.70
C ASP A 58 25.77 2.42 11.74
N SER A 59 26.43 2.95 10.70
CA SER A 59 27.09 2.19 9.60
C SER A 59 26.15 1.39 8.69
N VAL A 60 24.84 1.53 8.86
CA VAL A 60 23.80 0.92 8.04
C VAL A 60 23.24 1.95 7.06
N THR A 61 23.13 1.56 5.79
CA THR A 61 22.59 2.44 4.75
C THR A 61 21.09 2.21 4.61
N HIS A 62 20.33 3.26 4.90
CA HIS A 62 18.89 3.32 4.76
C HIS A 62 18.51 3.92 3.42
N THR A 63 17.55 3.31 2.75
CA THR A 63 16.95 3.84 1.52
C THR A 63 15.45 3.97 1.71
N VAL A 64 14.97 5.20 1.68
CA VAL A 64 13.56 5.54 1.89
C VAL A 64 12.85 5.65 0.56
N PHE A 65 11.74 4.94 0.44
CA PHE A 65 10.88 4.93 -0.74
C PHE A 65 9.49 5.46 -0.41
N ASN A 66 8.84 6.12 -1.37
CA ASN A 66 7.40 6.38 -1.27
C ASN A 66 6.64 5.06 -1.40
N GLU A 67 5.84 4.70 -0.40
CA GLU A 67 4.97 3.52 -0.46
C GLU A 67 3.80 3.78 -1.41
N LYS A 68 3.56 2.84 -2.32
CA LYS A 68 2.39 2.87 -3.21
C LYS A 68 1.22 2.18 -2.53
N ILE A 69 0.20 2.96 -2.21
CA ILE A 69 -1.10 2.45 -1.76
C ILE A 69 -2.02 2.39 -2.97
N ILE A 70 -2.52 1.21 -3.30
CA ILE A 70 -3.34 0.99 -4.50
C ILE A 70 -4.72 0.46 -4.14
N ASN A 71 -5.70 0.59 -5.02
CA ASN A 71 -6.99 -0.04 -4.81
C ASN A 71 -6.88 -1.56 -4.97
N ASN A 72 -7.83 -2.30 -4.37
CA ASN A 72 -7.93 -3.74 -4.56
C ASN A 72 -8.52 -4.08 -5.95
N THR A 73 -7.77 -3.79 -7.01
CA THR A 73 -8.12 -4.16 -8.39
C THR A 73 -6.96 -4.90 -9.04
N LYS A 74 -7.28 -5.90 -9.86
CA LYS A 74 -6.26 -6.69 -10.57
C LYS A 74 -5.35 -5.83 -11.44
N SER A 75 -5.90 -4.83 -12.13
CA SER A 75 -5.15 -3.93 -13.00
C SER A 75 -4.11 -3.09 -12.24
N GLU A 76 -4.49 -2.51 -11.11
CA GLU A 76 -3.56 -1.70 -10.30
C GLU A 76 -2.48 -2.58 -9.65
N LYS A 77 -2.82 -3.81 -9.22
CA LYS A 77 -1.84 -4.77 -8.69
C LYS A 77 -0.82 -5.20 -9.75
N ILE A 78 -1.28 -5.48 -10.98
CA ILE A 78 -0.40 -5.80 -12.11
C ILE A 78 0.48 -4.59 -12.46
N ALA A 79 -0.07 -3.38 -12.48
CA ALA A 79 0.69 -2.16 -12.75
C ALA A 79 1.79 -1.92 -11.71
N ALA A 80 1.50 -2.16 -10.43
CA ALA A 80 2.45 -1.98 -9.34
C ALA A 80 3.58 -3.03 -9.34
N LEU A 81 3.28 -4.26 -9.76
CA LEU A 81 4.24 -5.36 -9.71
C LEU A 81 4.93 -5.70 -11.03
N ASP A 82 4.47 -5.18 -12.16
CA ASP A 82 4.68 -5.75 -13.49
C ASP A 82 3.97 -7.11 -13.72
N LYS A 83 3.50 -7.34 -14.94
CA LYS A 83 2.68 -8.51 -15.31
C LYS A 83 3.43 -9.82 -15.09
N THR A 84 4.69 -9.88 -15.54
CA THR A 84 5.53 -11.08 -15.45
C THR A 84 5.71 -11.52 -14.01
N TYR A 85 6.00 -10.57 -13.11
CA TYR A 85 6.17 -10.88 -11.70
C TYR A 85 4.83 -11.23 -11.03
N ALA A 86 3.75 -10.51 -11.34
CA ALA A 86 2.42 -10.84 -10.83
C ALA A 86 2.00 -12.27 -11.20
N ASP A 87 2.17 -12.68 -12.46
CA ASP A 87 1.84 -14.04 -12.93
C ASP A 87 2.72 -15.10 -12.24
N SER A 88 4.01 -14.78 -12.00
CA SER A 88 4.93 -15.64 -11.26
C SER A 88 4.47 -15.87 -9.81
N ILE A 89 4.03 -14.81 -9.12
CA ILE A 89 3.50 -14.91 -7.75
C ILE A 89 2.27 -15.80 -7.72
N GLN A 90 1.31 -15.58 -8.63
CA GLN A 90 0.09 -16.38 -8.68
C GLN A 90 0.40 -17.87 -8.89
N LYS A 91 1.35 -18.18 -9.78
CA LYS A 91 1.78 -19.54 -10.05
C LYS A 91 2.48 -20.18 -8.85
N ALA A 92 3.40 -19.46 -8.22
CA ALA A 92 4.20 -19.96 -7.11
C ALA A 92 3.35 -20.19 -5.85
N LEU A 93 2.47 -19.25 -5.53
CA LEU A 93 1.62 -19.30 -4.33
C LEU A 93 0.31 -20.08 -4.56
N LYS A 94 -0.05 -20.38 -5.81
CA LYS A 94 -1.35 -20.96 -6.19
C LYS A 94 -2.55 -20.16 -5.66
N ILE A 95 -2.39 -18.84 -5.52
CA ILE A 95 -3.39 -17.92 -4.97
C ILE A 95 -3.67 -16.81 -5.99
N SER A 96 -4.92 -16.35 -6.06
CA SER A 96 -5.27 -15.19 -6.89
C SER A 96 -4.62 -13.90 -6.36
N LEU A 97 -4.13 -13.05 -7.25
CA LEU A 97 -3.57 -11.74 -6.92
C LEU A 97 -4.58 -10.87 -6.15
N ASP A 98 -5.88 -11.07 -6.37
CA ASP A 98 -6.96 -10.36 -5.67
C ASP A 98 -6.99 -10.64 -4.16
N LYS A 99 -6.49 -11.80 -3.73
CA LYS A 99 -6.41 -12.21 -2.32
C LYS A 99 -5.12 -11.76 -1.63
N ILE A 100 -4.21 -11.11 -2.36
CA ILE A 100 -2.93 -10.64 -1.82
C ILE A 100 -3.07 -9.19 -1.39
N ASP A 101 -2.87 -8.93 -0.10
CA ASP A 101 -3.03 -7.61 0.51
C ASP A 101 -1.78 -6.72 0.38
N GLN A 102 -0.60 -7.34 0.41
CA GLN A 102 0.67 -6.65 0.33
C GLN A 102 1.71 -7.52 -0.39
N VAL A 103 2.55 -6.87 -1.20
CA VAL A 103 3.74 -7.50 -1.81
C VAL A 103 4.92 -6.55 -1.71
N THR A 104 6.12 -7.11 -1.50
CA THR A 104 7.39 -6.38 -1.55
C THR A 104 8.41 -7.21 -2.32
N LYS A 105 9.00 -6.62 -3.36
CA LYS A 105 10.16 -7.15 -4.08
C LYS A 105 11.29 -6.15 -3.95
N ILE A 106 12.44 -6.64 -3.50
CA ILE A 106 13.64 -5.82 -3.26
C ILE A 106 14.64 -6.13 -4.37
N ASN A 107 15.16 -5.08 -5.01
CA ASN A 107 16.27 -5.18 -5.93
C ASN A 107 17.50 -4.57 -5.24
N GLY A 108 18.40 -5.44 -4.78
CA GLY A 108 19.68 -5.07 -4.19
C GLY A 108 20.85 -5.34 -5.13
N ARG A 109 21.96 -4.67 -4.89
CA ARG A 109 23.27 -4.99 -5.46
C ARG A 109 24.24 -5.29 -4.34
N LEU A 110 25.00 -6.37 -4.50
CA LEU A 110 26.10 -6.74 -3.63
C LEU A 110 27.41 -6.26 -4.27
N GLU A 111 28.17 -5.43 -3.56
CA GLU A 111 29.51 -5.02 -3.97
C GLU A 111 30.47 -5.26 -2.80
N ALA A 112 31.49 -6.09 -3.02
CA ALA A 112 32.44 -6.44 -1.97
C ALA A 112 33.84 -6.67 -2.53
N GLN A 113 34.84 -6.21 -1.79
CA GLN A 113 36.23 -6.66 -1.92
C GLN A 113 36.54 -7.52 -0.70
N LEU A 114 36.89 -8.79 -0.92
CA LEU A 114 37.08 -9.77 0.14
C LEU A 114 38.55 -10.16 0.25
N ALA A 115 39.10 -10.10 1.45
CA ALA A 115 40.38 -10.72 1.75
C ALA A 115 40.16 -12.24 1.90
N LEU A 116 40.83 -13.02 1.05
CA LEU A 116 40.77 -14.49 1.10
C LEU A 116 41.96 -15.04 1.90
N LEU A 117 41.66 -15.96 2.83
CA LEU A 117 42.65 -16.73 3.57
C LEU A 117 42.94 -18.04 2.83
N THR A 118 44.20 -18.31 2.56
CA THR A 118 44.63 -19.58 1.95
C THR A 118 44.76 -20.66 3.02
N LYS A 119 44.14 -21.82 2.77
CA LYS A 119 44.24 -23.03 3.58
C LYS A 119 44.61 -24.21 2.68
N GLN A 120 45.36 -25.17 3.20
CA GLN A 120 45.52 -26.46 2.55
C GLN A 120 44.55 -27.47 3.17
N SER A 121 43.81 -28.17 2.31
CA SER A 121 43.00 -29.33 2.66
C SER A 121 43.91 -30.47 3.16
N PRO A 122 43.41 -31.41 3.99
CA PRO A 122 44.14 -32.63 4.33
C PRO A 122 44.62 -33.45 3.12
N SER A 123 43.99 -33.27 1.95
CA SER A 123 44.38 -33.86 0.67
C SER A 123 45.47 -33.10 -0.09
N GLY A 124 46.04 -32.02 0.47
CA GLY A 124 47.02 -31.15 -0.17
C GLY A 124 46.42 -30.08 -1.10
N GLN A 125 45.11 -30.08 -1.30
CA GLN A 125 44.41 -29.13 -2.16
C GLN A 125 44.47 -27.71 -1.58
N THR A 126 44.78 -26.70 -2.40
CA THR A 126 44.75 -25.30 -1.95
C THR A 126 43.31 -24.79 -1.99
N ILE A 127 42.84 -24.17 -0.91
CA ILE A 127 41.50 -23.58 -0.80
C ILE A 127 41.64 -22.14 -0.32
N LYS A 128 41.05 -21.19 -1.03
CA LYS A 128 40.97 -19.79 -0.61
C LYS A 128 39.60 -19.53 0.03
N THR A 129 39.57 -19.12 1.29
CA THR A 129 38.34 -19.03 2.08
C THR A 129 38.12 -17.62 2.63
N HIS A 130 36.86 -17.21 2.73
CA HIS A 130 36.44 -16.02 3.46
C HIS A 130 35.20 -16.37 4.27
N LYS A 131 35.18 -15.99 5.54
CA LYS A 131 34.05 -16.27 6.43
C LYS A 131 33.82 -15.10 7.36
N ASP A 132 32.60 -14.57 7.31
CA ASP A 132 32.09 -13.58 8.26
C ASP A 132 30.64 -13.93 8.67
N GLN A 133 29.98 -12.99 9.34
CA GLN A 133 28.62 -13.19 9.87
C GLN A 133 27.53 -13.33 8.79
N TYR A 134 27.79 -12.88 7.56
CA TYR A 134 26.82 -12.91 6.45
C TYR A 134 27.27 -13.86 5.32
N LEU A 135 28.57 -14.00 5.07
CA LEU A 135 29.16 -14.69 3.92
C LEU A 135 30.11 -15.83 4.35
N ASP A 136 29.88 -17.01 3.77
CA ASP A 136 30.82 -18.14 3.79
C ASP A 136 31.20 -18.47 2.34
N LEU A 137 32.46 -18.23 1.98
CA LEU A 137 32.99 -18.37 0.64
C LEU A 137 34.21 -19.29 0.66
N ALA A 138 34.23 -20.26 -0.24
CA ALA A 138 35.38 -21.11 -0.53
C ALA A 138 35.61 -21.16 -2.04
N TYR A 139 36.82 -20.81 -2.47
CA TYR A 139 37.30 -20.92 -3.83
C TYR A 139 38.36 -22.02 -3.92
N TYR A 140 38.21 -22.90 -4.91
CA TYR A 140 39.07 -24.04 -5.18
C TYR A 140 39.82 -23.79 -6.48
N PRO A 141 41.04 -23.22 -6.44
CA PRO A 141 41.80 -22.84 -7.64
C PRO A 141 42.05 -24.02 -8.58
N ASP A 142 42.28 -25.21 -8.03
CA ASP A 142 42.61 -26.41 -8.81
C ASP A 142 41.47 -26.89 -9.71
N THR A 143 40.23 -26.52 -9.39
CA THR A 143 39.02 -26.87 -10.16
C THR A 143 38.28 -25.66 -10.70
N ASP A 144 38.82 -24.46 -10.46
CA ASP A 144 38.17 -23.17 -10.69
C ASP A 144 36.70 -23.11 -10.19
N SER A 145 36.44 -23.71 -9.02
CA SER A 145 35.09 -23.80 -8.47
C SER A 145 34.90 -22.92 -7.24
N VAL A 146 33.69 -22.38 -7.09
CA VAL A 146 33.30 -21.53 -5.97
C VAL A 146 32.13 -22.16 -5.22
N LYS A 147 32.28 -22.32 -3.91
CA LYS A 147 31.20 -22.61 -2.99
C LYS A 147 30.91 -21.34 -2.19
N MET A 148 29.70 -20.83 -2.32
CA MET A 148 29.26 -19.61 -1.66
C MET A 148 27.94 -19.84 -0.94
N SER A 149 27.88 -19.45 0.32
CA SER A 149 26.65 -19.35 1.11
C SER A 149 26.56 -17.93 1.64
N TYR A 150 25.43 -17.26 1.37
CA TYR A 150 25.23 -15.89 1.77
C TYR A 150 23.88 -15.73 2.45
N ASN A 151 23.90 -15.24 3.68
CA ASN A 151 22.71 -15.04 4.51
C ASN A 151 22.56 -13.55 4.80
N ILE A 152 21.66 -12.91 4.06
CA ILE A 152 21.41 -11.48 4.19
C ILE A 152 20.08 -11.27 4.89
N MET A 153 20.07 -10.42 5.91
CA MET A 153 18.84 -9.90 6.48
C MET A 153 18.48 -8.56 5.82
N MET A 154 17.26 -8.48 5.31
CA MET A 154 16.64 -7.25 4.83
C MET A 154 15.60 -6.82 5.85
N ASN A 155 15.67 -5.57 6.27
CA ASN A 155 14.73 -4.97 7.20
C ASN A 155 13.88 -3.93 6.47
N ASP A 156 12.57 -3.89 6.75
CA ASP A 156 11.66 -2.86 6.27
C ASP A 156 10.88 -2.21 7.41
N VAL A 157 10.83 -0.88 7.41
CA VAL A 157 10.05 -0.07 8.36
C VAL A 157 9.09 0.80 7.57
N ARG A 158 7.79 0.69 7.90
CA ARG A 158 6.74 1.44 7.22
C ARG A 158 6.15 2.47 8.15
N TYR A 159 6.05 3.70 7.68
CA TYR A 159 5.52 4.80 8.48
C TYR A 159 4.78 5.81 7.62
N LYS A 160 3.94 6.60 8.30
CA LYS A 160 3.23 7.72 7.72
C LYS A 160 3.81 9.01 8.24
N LYS A 161 4.01 9.99 7.37
CA LYS A 161 4.53 11.30 7.75
C LYS A 161 3.78 12.39 7.02
N LYS A 162 3.47 13.47 7.74
CA LYS A 162 2.95 14.72 7.18
C LYS A 162 4.09 15.73 7.11
N ASN A 163 4.12 16.52 6.06
CA ASN A 163 5.12 17.58 5.92
C ASN A 163 4.83 18.79 6.83
N TRP A 164 3.57 18.94 7.28
CA TRP A 164 3.10 19.99 8.19
C TRP A 164 1.77 19.59 8.83
N ILE A 165 1.32 20.32 9.85
CA ILE A 165 0.19 19.94 10.73
C ILE A 165 -1.12 19.66 9.97
N LEU A 166 -1.42 20.41 8.90
CA LEU A 166 -2.60 20.20 8.05
C LEU A 166 -2.27 19.61 6.67
N GLY A 167 -1.03 19.14 6.49
CA GLY A 167 -0.57 18.58 5.23
C GLY A 167 -1.15 17.21 4.92
N ALA A 168 -1.10 16.85 3.64
CA ALA A 168 -1.38 15.49 3.20
C ALA A 168 -0.41 14.51 3.86
N GLU A 169 -0.95 13.35 4.24
CA GLU A 169 -0.17 12.25 4.79
C GLU A 169 0.44 11.44 3.64
N HIS A 170 1.74 11.17 3.74
CA HIS A 170 2.48 10.34 2.80
C HIS A 170 2.95 9.06 3.50
N ASN A 171 2.88 7.94 2.78
CA ASN A 171 3.32 6.63 3.27
C ASN A 171 4.72 6.36 2.74
N TYR A 172 5.60 5.84 3.60
CA TYR A 172 6.99 5.58 3.29
C TYR A 172 7.38 4.16 3.71
N ILE A 173 8.33 3.59 2.97
CA ILE A 173 9.04 2.35 3.32
C ILE A 173 10.52 2.71 3.43
N ASP A 174 11.08 2.61 4.64
CA ASP A 174 12.53 2.63 4.87
C ASP A 174 13.04 1.20 4.80
N MET A 175 14.01 0.95 3.93
CA MET A 175 14.61 -0.36 3.76
C MET A 175 16.11 -0.29 3.97
N TYR A 176 16.63 -1.26 4.71
CA TYR A 176 18.06 -1.38 5.00
C TYR A 176 18.48 -2.84 5.13
N SER A 177 19.79 -3.06 5.05
CA SER A 177 20.42 -4.34 5.33
C SER A 177 21.49 -4.14 6.38
N ASP A 178 21.62 -5.13 7.26
CA ASP A 178 22.68 -5.11 8.26
C ASP A 178 24.06 -5.39 7.64
N ASP A 179 24.11 -5.95 6.43
CA ASP A 179 25.35 -6.11 5.67
C ASP A 179 25.68 -4.83 4.87
N PRO A 180 26.78 -4.12 5.18
CA PRO A 180 27.16 -2.87 4.49
C PRO A 180 27.54 -3.07 3.02
N ARG A 181 27.80 -4.31 2.58
CA ARG A 181 28.12 -4.65 1.18
C ARG A 181 26.88 -4.64 0.29
N VAL A 182 25.69 -4.60 0.90
CA VAL A 182 24.42 -4.64 0.18
C VAL A 182 23.85 -3.23 0.05
N THR A 183 23.65 -2.80 -1.19
CA THR A 183 22.95 -1.56 -1.50
C THR A 183 21.59 -1.87 -2.11
N ILE A 184 20.53 -1.30 -1.52
CA ILE A 184 19.17 -1.40 -2.06
C ILE A 184 18.98 -0.33 -3.14
N ASN A 185 18.75 -0.75 -4.38
CA ASN A 185 18.64 0.15 -5.54
C ASN A 185 17.20 0.38 -5.97
N GLY A 186 16.29 -0.51 -5.60
CA GLY A 186 14.89 -0.37 -5.96
C GLY A 186 14.00 -1.31 -5.20
N VAL A 187 12.75 -0.90 -5.02
CA VAL A 187 11.72 -1.68 -4.36
C VAL A 187 10.48 -1.61 -5.24
N LYS A 188 9.86 -2.76 -5.52
CA LYS A 188 8.50 -2.84 -6.05
C LYS A 188 7.61 -3.32 -4.92
N SER A 189 6.83 -2.44 -4.35
CA SER A 189 5.90 -2.79 -3.27
C SER A 189 4.57 -2.10 -3.46
N PHE A 190 3.50 -2.83 -3.14
CA PHE A 190 2.17 -2.26 -3.00
C PHE A 190 1.52 -2.74 -1.72
N ARG A 191 0.60 -1.90 -1.22
CA ARG A 191 -0.37 -2.26 -0.19
C ARG A 191 -1.77 -1.86 -0.66
N ILE A 192 -2.76 -2.68 -0.36
CA ILE A 192 -4.16 -2.34 -0.64
C ILE A 192 -4.60 -1.18 0.26
N LYS A 193 -5.26 -0.20 -0.35
CA LYS A 193 -5.99 0.85 0.35
C LYS A 193 -7.08 0.22 1.22
N GLU A 194 -7.00 0.46 2.52
CA GLU A 194 -8.05 0.04 3.44
C GLU A 194 -9.40 0.52 2.92
N LYS A 195 -10.40 -0.38 2.92
CA LYS A 195 -11.74 -0.02 2.48
C LYS A 195 -12.23 1.09 3.42
N PRO A 196 -12.61 2.27 2.92
CA PRO A 196 -13.15 3.30 3.79
C PRO A 196 -14.37 2.71 4.50
N GLN A 197 -14.43 2.86 5.82
CA GLN A 197 -15.59 2.41 6.57
C GLN A 197 -16.84 3.08 5.97
N LYS A 198 -17.91 2.30 5.82
CA LYS A 198 -19.17 2.83 5.28
C LYS A 198 -19.69 3.86 6.28
N ARG A 199 -19.50 5.14 5.95
CA ARG A 199 -19.99 6.27 6.76
C ARG A 199 -21.51 6.30 6.86
N PHE A 200 -22.19 5.66 5.91
CA PHE A 200 -23.64 5.55 5.86
C PHE A 200 -24.06 4.10 5.96
N GLY A 201 -24.93 3.80 6.91
CA GLY A 201 -25.50 2.47 7.12
C GLY A 201 -27.00 2.56 7.42
N PHE A 202 -27.74 1.55 6.98
CA PHE A 202 -29.11 1.32 7.44
C PHE A 202 -29.08 0.17 8.44
N GLY A 203 -29.66 0.39 9.62
CA GLY A 203 -29.65 -0.58 10.71
C GLY A 203 -31.02 -0.70 11.36
N LEU A 204 -31.27 -1.86 11.96
CA LEU A 204 -32.36 -2.04 12.90
C LEU A 204 -31.92 -1.46 14.25
N ASN A 205 -32.66 -0.47 14.73
CA ASN A 205 -32.44 0.13 16.03
C ASN A 205 -33.54 -0.35 16.97
N ALA A 206 -33.16 -0.78 18.16
CA ALA A 206 -34.06 -1.13 19.26
C ALA A 206 -33.76 -0.22 20.45
N GLY A 207 -34.80 0.34 21.06
CA GLY A 207 -34.65 1.24 22.20
C GLY A 207 -35.95 1.43 22.96
N TYR A 208 -35.99 2.39 23.89
CA TYR A 208 -37.20 2.76 24.61
C TYR A 208 -37.60 4.17 24.22
N GLY A 209 -38.82 4.34 23.70
CA GLY A 209 -39.43 5.63 23.39
C GLY A 209 -40.41 6.05 24.47
N ILE A 210 -40.64 7.35 24.62
CA ILE A 210 -41.68 7.88 25.52
C ILE A 210 -42.93 8.12 24.68
N ALA A 211 -44.01 7.41 25.00
CA ALA A 211 -45.31 7.62 24.39
C ALA A 211 -46.26 8.25 25.41
N LYS A 212 -47.04 9.22 24.96
CA LYS A 212 -48.08 9.84 25.78
C LYS A 212 -49.37 9.03 25.63
N ASP A 213 -49.78 8.38 26.71
CA ASP A 213 -51.04 7.66 26.82
C ASP A 213 -51.92 8.42 27.82
N GLY A 214 -52.81 9.27 27.30
CA GLY A 214 -53.60 10.22 28.09
C GLY A 214 -52.73 11.24 28.85
N ASN A 215 -52.89 11.30 30.18
CA ASN A 215 -52.15 12.21 31.09
C ASN A 215 -50.85 11.62 31.66
N THR A 216 -50.44 10.44 31.22
CA THR A 216 -49.24 9.76 31.74
C THR A 216 -48.25 9.44 30.62
N MET A 217 -46.96 9.69 30.87
CA MET A 217 -45.88 9.32 29.97
C MET A 217 -45.45 7.89 30.29
N LYS A 218 -45.52 6.98 29.30
CA LYS A 218 -45.08 5.59 29.45
C LYS A 218 -43.85 5.36 28.57
N LEU A 219 -42.86 4.67 29.13
CA LEU A 219 -41.71 4.15 28.40
C LEU A 219 -42.12 2.85 27.69
N LEU A 220 -42.07 2.84 26.37
CA LEU A 220 -42.41 1.69 25.56
C LEU A 220 -41.20 1.27 24.71
N PRO A 221 -40.93 -0.03 24.55
CA PRO A 221 -39.92 -0.48 23.62
C PRO A 221 -40.32 -0.09 22.19
N TYR A 222 -39.36 0.38 21.41
CA TYR A 222 -39.50 0.76 20.02
C TYR A 222 -38.45 0.02 19.19
N PHE A 223 -38.89 -0.50 18.05
CA PHE A 223 -38.03 -1.08 17.02
C PHE A 223 -38.26 -0.29 15.73
N GLY A 224 -37.18 0.16 15.10
CA GLY A 224 -37.26 0.96 13.88
C GLY A 224 -36.08 0.76 12.95
N ILE A 225 -36.26 1.15 11.70
CA ILE A 225 -35.17 1.23 10.71
C ILE A 225 -34.60 2.64 10.79
N GLY A 226 -33.32 2.78 11.11
CA GLY A 226 -32.64 4.07 11.14
C GLY A 226 -31.51 4.15 10.12
N ALA A 227 -31.33 5.34 9.56
CA ALA A 227 -30.10 5.70 8.87
C ALA A 227 -29.08 6.18 9.91
N ASN A 228 -27.89 5.59 9.91
CA ASN A 228 -26.78 6.02 10.76
C ASN A 228 -25.69 6.66 9.88
N TYR A 229 -25.20 7.82 10.34
CA TYR A 229 -24.08 8.53 9.73
C TYR A 229 -22.94 8.67 10.75
N ASN A 230 -21.84 7.94 10.53
CA ASN A 230 -20.66 8.04 11.38
C ASN A 230 -19.89 9.33 11.06
N LEU A 231 -19.91 10.28 12.00
CA LEU A 231 -19.28 11.60 11.89
C LEU A 231 -17.77 11.59 12.18
N VAL A 232 -17.27 10.56 12.88
CA VAL A 232 -15.86 10.45 13.29
C VAL A 232 -15.32 9.10 12.84
N GLU A 233 -14.14 9.14 12.22
CA GLU A 233 -13.42 8.01 11.62
C GLU A 233 -12.27 7.67 12.58
N PHE A 234 -12.25 6.44 13.12
CA PHE A 234 -11.11 5.88 13.86
C PHE A 234 -10.53 4.73 13.07
#